data_AF-A0A812J9Z1-F1
#
_entry.id   AF-A0A812J9Z1-F1
#
_cell.length_a   1.000
_cell.length_b   1.000
_cell.length_c   1.000
_cell.angle_alpha   90.00
_cell.angle_beta   90.00
_cell.angle_gamma   90.00
#
_symmetry.space_group_name_H-M   'P 1'
#
loop_
_entity.id
_entity.type
_entity.pdbx_description
1 polymer ?
#
loop_
_entity_poly.entity_id
_entity_poly.type
_entity_poly.pdbx_seq_one_letter_code
_entity_poly.pdbx_strand_id
1 'polypeptide(L)'
;MEPEENRVKKFPKKKNVHILAVCLDYKGTESPLSCIVDGDRICELAAQSGVEDIVKMYDDGSTESFPSVEELKAQVATISERCKPGHYFVLAYSGHGTNQENEEEQDGLDSILCLRTRDGENDDMVDDDLAKLIAEAFDPAVTVLVLADACNSAGVLDCDTPGIWGKRHVVALSGCQNEQCSTDTGNGGAMTNALLQVLGNKKIAKMRKKGGVSMQYIFNRMVEAMPEDEEEEGEDDEEYEEEYDDDEEDYYEEDEDEDVDPISGEVPEPGQNINISWPGGCDPTKIAFPF
;
A
#
# COMPACT_ATOMS: atom_id res chain seq x y z
N MET A 1 -2.25 -19.36 -24.16
CA MET A 1 -3.39 -18.58 -23.64
C MET A 1 -2.78 -17.48 -22.80
N GLU A 2 -3.20 -16.22 -22.97
CA GLU A 2 -2.80 -15.20 -21.98
C GLU A 2 -3.49 -15.55 -20.65
N PRO A 3 -2.82 -15.37 -19.50
CA PRO A 3 -3.43 -15.63 -18.19
C PRO A 3 -4.73 -14.83 -18.05
N GLU A 4 -5.78 -15.42 -17.45
CA GLU A 4 -7.07 -14.72 -17.28
C GLU A 4 -6.94 -13.43 -16.45
N GLU A 5 -5.95 -13.40 -15.56
CA GLU A 5 -5.53 -12.25 -14.76
C GLU A 5 -4.93 -11.09 -15.60
N ASN A 6 -4.46 -11.31 -16.85
CA ASN A 6 -3.86 -10.28 -17.70
C ASN A 6 -4.71 -9.99 -18.96
N ARG A 7 -5.66 -9.06 -18.84
CA ARG A 7 -6.64 -8.70 -19.89
C ARG A 7 -6.47 -7.26 -20.40
N VAL A 8 -5.28 -6.70 -20.21
CA VAL A 8 -5.00 -5.31 -20.55
C VAL A 8 -5.01 -5.10 -22.06
N LYS A 9 -5.67 -4.01 -22.48
CA LYS A 9 -5.77 -3.62 -23.90
C LYS A 9 -5.06 -2.30 -24.22
N LYS A 10 -4.73 -1.51 -23.20
CA LYS A 10 -4.13 -0.18 -23.32
C LYS A 10 -3.06 -0.02 -22.26
N PHE A 11 -1.96 0.61 -22.62
CA PHE A 11 -0.81 0.80 -21.75
C PHE A 11 -0.46 2.28 -21.72
N PRO A 12 -0.14 2.84 -20.54
CA PRO A 12 0.29 4.22 -20.47
C PRO A 12 1.64 4.37 -21.18
N LYS A 13 1.82 5.53 -21.83
CA LYS A 13 3.16 5.98 -22.17
C LYS A 13 3.83 6.39 -20.86
N LYS A 14 5.12 6.07 -20.70
CA LYS A 14 5.84 6.31 -19.43
C LYS A 14 5.90 7.79 -19.03
N LYS A 15 5.94 8.69 -20.02
CA LYS A 15 5.79 10.14 -19.85
C LYS A 15 4.40 10.62 -19.37
N ASN A 16 3.41 9.73 -19.33
CA ASN A 16 2.06 10.00 -18.84
C ASN A 16 1.86 9.40 -17.43
N VAL A 17 2.95 9.00 -16.76
CA VAL A 17 2.95 8.49 -15.39
C VAL A 17 3.56 9.57 -14.52
N HIS A 18 2.88 9.91 -13.44
CA HIS A 18 3.29 10.91 -12.46
C HIS A 18 3.36 10.22 -11.10
N ILE A 19 4.53 10.26 -10.46
CA ILE A 19 4.77 9.57 -9.18
C ILE A 19 4.99 10.59 -8.08
N LEU A 20 4.33 10.37 -6.95
CA LEU A 20 4.60 11.01 -5.68
C LEU A 20 5.04 9.95 -4.68
N ALA A 21 6.31 9.97 -4.27
CA ALA A 21 6.84 9.09 -3.23
C ALA A 21 6.88 9.86 -1.90
N VAL A 22 6.24 9.32 -0.87
CA VAL A 22 6.10 9.90 0.47
C VAL A 22 6.66 8.85 1.43
N CYS A 23 7.86 9.08 1.96
CA CYS A 23 8.55 8.08 2.77
C CYS A 23 9.15 8.71 4.02
N LEU A 24 8.96 8.08 5.17
CA LEU A 24 9.37 8.62 6.46
C LEU A 24 10.20 7.59 7.24
N ASP A 25 11.41 7.97 7.65
CA ASP A 25 12.28 7.16 8.50
C ASP A 25 12.04 7.45 10.00
N TYR A 26 11.32 8.53 10.36
CA TYR A 26 11.02 8.92 11.73
C TYR A 26 12.27 9.04 12.63
N LYS A 27 13.40 9.48 12.06
CA LYS A 27 14.69 9.52 12.77
C LYS A 27 14.60 10.39 14.02
N GLY A 28 15.12 9.86 15.13
CA GLY A 28 15.12 10.55 16.42
C GLY A 28 13.79 10.51 17.18
N THR A 29 12.81 9.74 16.71
CA THR A 29 11.60 9.38 17.47
C THR A 29 11.81 8.06 18.23
N GLU A 30 10.79 7.61 18.97
CA GLU A 30 10.81 6.32 19.69
C GLU A 30 10.66 5.11 18.75
N SER A 31 10.21 5.31 17.50
CA SER A 31 9.94 4.26 16.53
C SER A 31 10.54 4.60 15.16
N PRO A 32 11.88 4.63 15.02
CA PRO A 32 12.52 4.88 13.72
C PRO A 32 12.30 3.70 12.74
N LEU A 33 12.30 4.01 11.44
CA LEU A 33 12.19 3.07 10.33
C LEU A 33 13.27 3.37 9.26
N SER A 34 13.27 2.57 8.19
CA SER A 34 14.16 2.69 7.03
C SER A 34 13.38 2.79 5.70
N CYS A 35 12.27 3.54 5.68
CA CYS A 35 11.31 3.61 4.57
C CYS A 35 11.78 4.42 3.35
N ILE A 36 12.70 5.38 3.51
CA ILE A 36 13.21 6.19 2.39
C ILE A 36 13.84 5.30 1.30
N VAL A 37 14.41 4.15 1.69
CA VAL A 37 15.00 3.19 0.75
C VAL A 37 13.97 2.61 -0.22
N ASP A 38 12.72 2.44 0.21
CA ASP A 38 11.62 1.93 -0.63
C ASP A 38 11.25 2.95 -1.69
N GLY A 39 11.05 4.20 -1.26
CA GLY A 39 10.78 5.32 -2.16
C GLY A 39 11.87 5.46 -3.22
N ASP A 40 13.14 5.37 -2.82
CA ASP A 40 14.26 5.47 -3.75
C ASP A 40 14.28 4.33 -4.76
N ARG A 41 14.08 3.08 -4.33
CA ARG A 41 14.11 1.91 -5.22
C ARG A 41 12.94 1.88 -6.20
N ILE A 42 11.72 2.20 -5.73
CA ILE A 42 10.53 2.31 -6.60
C ILE A 42 10.75 3.42 -7.64
N CYS A 43 11.20 4.60 -7.19
CA CYS A 43 11.46 5.74 -8.07
C CYS A 43 12.56 5.44 -9.09
N GLU A 44 13.65 4.79 -8.67
CA GLU A 44 14.74 4.42 -9.57
C GLU A 44 14.26 3.44 -10.64
N LEU A 45 13.51 2.40 -10.26
CA LEU A 45 12.94 1.44 -11.21
C LEU A 45 11.98 2.13 -12.20
N ALA A 46 11.14 3.04 -11.72
CA ALA A 46 10.23 3.81 -12.56
C ALA A 46 10.99 4.71 -13.54
N ALA A 47 12.03 5.40 -13.07
CA ALA A 47 12.90 6.23 -13.91
C ALA A 47 13.63 5.40 -14.98
N GLN A 48 14.19 4.24 -14.60
CA GLN A 48 14.80 3.29 -15.54
C GLN A 48 13.79 2.74 -16.56
N SER A 49 12.51 2.69 -16.20
CA SER A 49 11.41 2.31 -17.09
C SER A 49 10.95 3.46 -18.00
N GLY A 50 11.46 4.68 -17.80
CA GLY A 50 11.20 5.87 -18.62
C GLY A 50 10.16 6.84 -18.06
N VAL A 51 9.82 6.73 -16.77
CA VAL A 51 9.02 7.74 -16.08
C VAL A 51 9.90 8.95 -15.80
N GLU A 52 9.43 10.14 -16.16
CA GLU A 52 10.20 11.39 -16.04
C GLU A 52 9.69 12.29 -14.89
N ASP A 53 8.43 12.12 -14.48
CA ASP A 53 7.78 12.97 -13.48
C ASP A 53 7.65 12.23 -12.16
N ILE A 54 8.64 12.45 -11.30
CA ILE A 54 8.78 11.80 -10.00
C ILE A 54 9.06 12.88 -8.96
N VAL A 55 8.19 13.00 -7.98
CA VAL A 55 8.35 13.87 -6.81
C VAL A 55 8.60 12.99 -5.59
N LYS A 56 9.57 13.37 -4.76
CA LYS A 56 9.94 12.66 -3.52
C LYS A 56 9.73 13.59 -2.34
N MET A 57 9.17 13.06 -1.25
CA MET A 57 8.94 13.74 0.02
C MET A 57 9.48 12.86 1.15
N TYR A 58 10.63 13.24 1.69
CA TYR A 58 11.37 12.49 2.71
C TYR A 58 11.57 13.34 3.98
N ASP A 59 11.48 12.70 5.15
CA ASP A 59 11.56 13.38 6.45
C ASP A 59 13.01 13.60 6.94
N ASP A 60 14.02 13.14 6.19
CA ASP A 60 15.44 13.37 6.48
C ASP A 60 15.98 14.71 5.95
N GLY A 61 15.14 15.48 5.25
CA GLY A 61 15.49 16.77 4.66
C GLY A 61 16.32 16.70 3.38
N SER A 62 16.47 15.51 2.77
CA SER A 62 17.16 15.33 1.48
C SER A 62 16.35 15.79 0.27
N THR A 63 15.04 15.95 0.42
CA THR A 63 14.10 16.40 -0.62
C THR A 63 13.66 17.85 -0.43
N GLU A 64 13.21 18.49 -1.51
CA GLU A 64 12.67 19.86 -1.44
C GLU A 64 11.40 19.92 -0.59
N SER A 65 10.51 18.95 -0.77
CA SER A 65 9.29 18.83 0.02
C SER A 65 9.43 17.89 1.20
N PHE A 66 8.72 18.22 2.29
CA PHE A 66 8.64 17.44 3.51
C PHE A 66 7.31 16.70 3.59
N PRO A 67 7.26 15.45 4.09
CA PRO A 67 6.04 14.64 4.19
C PRO A 67 5.12 15.10 5.34
N SER A 68 4.61 16.34 5.24
CA SER A 68 3.52 16.89 6.06
C SER A 68 2.21 16.91 5.28
N VAL A 69 1.07 17.04 5.95
CA VAL A 69 -0.26 17.14 5.32
C VAL A 69 -0.33 18.35 4.39
N GLU A 70 0.21 19.50 4.81
CA GLU A 70 0.21 20.74 4.02
C GLU A 70 0.98 20.56 2.71
N GLU A 71 2.21 20.05 2.78
CA GLU A 71 3.05 19.86 1.61
C GLU A 71 2.57 18.71 0.72
N LEU A 72 1.99 17.66 1.29
CA LEU A 72 1.34 16.57 0.55
C LEU A 72 0.19 17.12 -0.30
N LYS A 73 -0.71 17.91 0.31
CA LYS A 73 -1.81 18.58 -0.40
C LYS A 73 -1.30 19.47 -1.52
N ALA A 74 -0.23 20.23 -1.27
CA ALA A 74 0.39 21.08 -2.28
C ALA A 74 0.98 20.28 -3.45
N GLN A 75 1.64 19.15 -3.18
CA GLN A 75 2.21 18.29 -4.23
C GLN A 75 1.14 17.58 -5.04
N VAL A 76 0.09 17.08 -4.40
CA VAL A 76 -1.08 16.50 -5.09
C VAL A 76 -1.70 17.52 -6.04
N ALA A 77 -1.94 18.76 -5.58
CA ALA A 77 -2.45 19.84 -6.44
C ALA A 77 -1.50 20.16 -7.60
N THR A 78 -0.20 20.25 -7.35
CA THR A 78 0.81 20.55 -8.38
C THR A 78 0.89 19.43 -9.43
N ILE A 79 0.76 18.16 -9.02
CA ILE A 79 0.75 17.01 -9.94
C ILE A 79 -0.55 16.97 -10.74
N SER A 80 -1.69 17.28 -10.12
CA SER A 80 -2.98 17.25 -10.81
C SER A 80 -3.08 18.27 -11.95
N GLU A 81 -2.43 19.43 -11.83
CA GLU A 81 -2.36 20.44 -12.90
C GLU A 81 -1.74 19.91 -14.21
N ARG A 82 -0.80 18.96 -14.10
CA ARG A 82 -0.09 18.36 -15.24
C ARG A 82 -0.60 16.98 -15.64
N CYS A 83 -1.27 16.27 -14.74
CA CYS A 83 -1.94 15.01 -15.01
C CYS A 83 -3.18 15.24 -15.91
N LYS A 84 -3.34 14.41 -16.96
CA LYS A 84 -4.43 14.56 -17.96
C LYS A 84 -5.27 13.29 -18.06
N PRO A 85 -6.51 13.35 -18.58
CA PRO A 85 -7.30 12.15 -18.87
C PRO A 85 -6.50 11.04 -19.55
N GLY A 86 -6.51 9.83 -18.98
CA GLY A 86 -5.74 8.67 -19.43
C GLY A 86 -4.28 8.62 -18.98
N HIS A 87 -3.84 9.54 -18.12
CA HIS A 87 -2.57 9.47 -17.40
C HIS A 87 -2.70 8.61 -16.14
N TYR A 88 -1.57 8.34 -15.50
CA TYR A 88 -1.49 7.66 -14.22
C TYR A 88 -0.95 8.63 -13.17
N PHE A 89 -1.62 8.68 -12.02
CA PHE A 89 -1.08 9.19 -10.78
C PHE A 89 -0.72 7.99 -9.91
N VAL A 90 0.51 7.96 -9.39
CA VAL A 90 1.00 6.92 -8.50
C VAL A 90 1.43 7.56 -7.19
N LEU A 91 0.81 7.15 -6.09
CA LEU A 91 1.27 7.48 -4.74
C LEU A 91 2.03 6.26 -4.20
N ALA A 92 3.30 6.44 -3.86
CA ALA A 92 4.08 5.43 -3.15
C ALA A 92 4.31 5.91 -1.72
N TYR A 93 3.70 5.26 -0.74
CA TYR A 93 3.85 5.53 0.67
C TYR A 93 4.66 4.42 1.33
N SER A 94 5.65 4.78 2.15
CA SER A 94 6.33 3.83 3.05
C SER A 94 6.57 4.55 4.39
N GLY A 95 6.06 3.99 5.47
CA GLY A 95 6.06 4.63 6.78
C GLY A 95 5.21 3.90 7.80
N HIS A 96 4.97 4.54 8.94
CA HIS A 96 4.04 4.01 9.94
C HIS A 96 2.59 4.18 9.49
N GLY A 97 1.79 3.16 9.72
CA GLY A 97 0.33 3.25 9.67
C GLY A 97 -0.26 2.88 11.03
N THR A 98 -1.39 3.49 11.36
CA THR A 98 -2.18 3.20 12.57
C THR A 98 -3.66 3.26 12.21
N ASN A 99 -4.52 2.77 13.10
CA ASN A 99 -5.97 2.83 12.92
C ASN A 99 -6.62 3.70 14.00
N GLN A 100 -7.78 4.25 13.70
CA GLN A 100 -8.69 4.87 14.67
C GLN A 100 -10.09 4.27 14.54
N GLU A 101 -10.84 4.18 15.64
CA GLU A 101 -12.22 3.66 15.61
C GLU A 101 -13.15 4.57 14.80
N ASN A 102 -13.88 4.00 13.85
CA ASN A 102 -14.92 4.65 13.06
C ASN A 102 -16.08 3.68 12.77
N GLU A 103 -17.21 3.84 13.49
CA GLU A 103 -18.42 3.00 13.31
C GLU A 103 -19.10 3.15 11.93
N GLU A 104 -18.70 4.12 11.10
CA GLU A 104 -19.22 4.28 9.73
C GLU A 104 -18.49 3.39 8.71
N GLU A 105 -17.29 2.90 9.04
CA GLU A 105 -16.50 2.01 8.18
C GLU A 105 -16.92 0.54 8.32
N GLN A 106 -16.66 -0.25 7.28
CA GLN A 106 -17.11 -1.64 7.21
C GLN A 106 -16.46 -2.54 8.28
N ASP A 107 -15.19 -2.28 8.61
CA ASP A 107 -14.41 -2.94 9.66
C ASP A 107 -14.43 -2.17 10.99
N GLY A 108 -15.08 -1.00 11.03
CA GLY A 108 -15.11 -0.15 12.20
C GLY A 108 -13.84 0.67 12.43
N LEU A 109 -12.91 0.77 11.47
CA LEU A 109 -11.61 1.43 11.61
C LEU A 109 -11.28 2.31 10.39
N ASP A 110 -10.80 3.54 10.63
CA ASP A 110 -10.10 4.31 9.57
C ASP A 110 -8.60 4.00 9.63
N SER A 111 -7.95 3.88 8.46
CA SER A 111 -6.49 3.82 8.38
C SER A 111 -5.86 5.21 8.39
N ILE A 112 -4.73 5.36 9.06
CA ILE A 112 -4.00 6.62 9.19
C ILE A 112 -2.60 6.47 8.63
N LEU A 113 -2.21 7.41 7.77
CA LEU A 113 -0.82 7.63 7.39
C LEU A 113 -0.17 8.56 8.41
N CYS A 114 0.83 8.08 9.14
CA CYS A 114 1.54 8.85 10.14
C CYS A 114 2.53 9.82 9.46
N LEU A 115 2.07 11.00 9.05
CA LEU A 115 2.92 12.05 8.49
C LEU A 115 3.53 12.92 9.60
N ARG A 116 4.47 13.79 9.24
CA ARG A 116 5.14 14.68 10.20
C ARG A 116 5.34 16.07 9.67
N THR A 117 5.33 17.04 10.58
CA THR A 117 5.77 18.39 10.29
C THR A 117 7.29 18.50 10.32
N ARG A 118 7.84 19.54 9.69
CA ARG A 118 9.29 19.76 9.61
C ARG A 118 9.95 20.04 10.96
N ASP A 119 9.19 20.54 11.94
CA ASP A 119 9.62 20.72 13.33
C ASP A 119 9.51 19.44 14.17
N GLY A 120 8.98 18.35 13.60
CA GLY A 120 9.03 17.01 14.17
C GLY A 120 7.78 16.59 14.92
N GLU A 121 6.69 17.34 14.81
CA GLU A 121 5.39 16.96 15.38
C GLU A 121 4.67 15.95 14.48
N ASN A 122 3.74 15.19 15.05
CA ASN A 122 2.86 14.31 14.30
C ASN A 122 1.85 15.14 13.49
N ASP A 123 1.56 14.71 12.27
CA ASP A 123 0.66 15.39 11.34
C ASP A 123 -0.19 14.35 10.60
N ASP A 124 -0.91 13.53 11.34
CA ASP A 124 -1.60 12.34 10.80
C ASP A 124 -2.60 12.68 9.68
N MET A 125 -2.65 11.81 8.67
CA MET A 125 -3.58 11.92 7.54
C MET A 125 -4.46 10.67 7.50
N VAL A 126 -5.75 10.85 7.76
CA VAL A 126 -6.76 9.79 7.58
C VAL A 126 -6.88 9.44 6.08
N ASP A 127 -6.98 8.15 5.77
CA ASP A 127 -7.16 7.62 4.42
C ASP A 127 -8.35 8.23 3.68
N ASP A 128 -9.45 8.45 4.38
CA ASP A 128 -10.69 9.03 3.88
C ASP A 128 -10.46 10.48 3.34
N ASP A 129 -9.66 11.27 4.07
CA ASP A 129 -9.21 12.60 3.66
C ASP A 129 -8.24 12.54 2.46
N LEU A 130 -7.38 11.52 2.41
CA LEU A 130 -6.46 11.31 1.29
C LEU A 130 -7.22 10.91 0.03
N ALA A 131 -8.21 10.03 0.16
CA ALA A 131 -9.09 9.58 -0.90
C ALA A 131 -9.88 10.76 -1.48
N LYS A 132 -10.50 11.59 -0.63
CA LYS A 132 -11.18 12.83 -1.03
C LYS A 132 -10.24 13.80 -1.73
N LEU A 133 -9.06 14.06 -1.16
CA LEU A 133 -8.04 14.93 -1.76
C LEU A 133 -7.68 14.50 -3.18
N ILE A 134 -7.43 13.22 -3.40
CA ILE A 134 -7.08 12.68 -4.73
C ILE A 134 -8.29 12.73 -5.66
N ALA A 135 -9.46 12.30 -5.21
CA ALA A 135 -10.68 12.27 -6.02
C ALA A 135 -11.10 13.67 -6.50
N GLU A 136 -10.90 14.70 -5.67
CA GLU A 136 -11.17 16.10 -6.00
C GLU A 136 -10.10 16.71 -6.89
N ALA A 137 -8.82 16.38 -6.66
CA ALA A 137 -7.72 16.97 -7.41
C ALA A 137 -7.63 16.48 -8.86
N PHE A 138 -7.90 15.19 -9.11
CA PHE A 138 -7.66 14.56 -10.42
C PHE A 138 -8.93 14.36 -11.26
N ASP A 139 -8.78 14.50 -12.58
CA ASP A 139 -9.84 14.18 -13.54
C ASP A 139 -10.26 12.69 -13.41
N PRO A 140 -11.57 12.36 -13.45
CA PRO A 140 -12.03 10.98 -13.27
C PRO A 140 -11.47 9.94 -14.27
N ALA A 141 -10.91 10.38 -15.40
CA ALA A 141 -10.26 9.52 -16.38
C ALA A 141 -8.76 9.28 -16.10
N VAL A 142 -8.19 9.87 -15.05
CA VAL A 142 -6.86 9.52 -14.52
C VAL A 142 -6.96 8.17 -13.81
N THR A 143 -5.96 7.31 -14.00
CA THR A 143 -5.82 6.08 -13.23
C THR A 143 -4.96 6.36 -12.00
N VAL A 144 -5.48 6.04 -10.82
CA VAL A 144 -4.76 6.16 -9.55
C VAL A 144 -4.23 4.79 -9.17
N LEU A 145 -2.94 4.72 -8.87
CA LEU A 145 -2.31 3.56 -8.23
C LEU A 145 -1.75 4.01 -6.89
N VAL A 146 -2.05 3.29 -5.82
CA VAL A 146 -1.38 3.46 -4.53
C VAL A 146 -0.56 2.23 -4.22
N LEU A 147 0.66 2.47 -3.77
CA LEU A 147 1.58 1.48 -3.23
C LEU A 147 1.84 1.90 -1.79
N ALA A 148 1.29 1.19 -0.82
CA ALA A 148 1.47 1.49 0.60
C ALA A 148 2.22 0.37 1.30
N ASP A 149 3.42 0.66 1.76
CA ASP A 149 4.23 -0.22 2.60
C ASP A 149 4.19 0.31 4.03
N ALA A 150 3.09 0.00 4.73
CA ALA A 150 2.84 0.47 6.07
C ALA A 150 2.05 -0.56 6.87
N CYS A 151 2.31 -0.62 8.17
CA CYS A 151 1.60 -1.50 9.09
C CYS A 151 0.15 -1.02 9.24
N ASN A 152 -0.81 -1.95 9.32
CA ASN A 152 -2.24 -1.65 9.32
C ASN A 152 -2.76 -0.88 8.09
N SER A 153 -2.02 -0.87 6.98
CA SER A 153 -2.45 -0.16 5.76
C SER A 153 -3.41 -0.96 4.87
N ALA A 154 -4.01 -2.04 5.40
CA ALA A 154 -4.94 -2.89 4.66
C ALA A 154 -6.02 -2.03 3.97
N GLY A 155 -6.53 -1.00 4.64
CA GLY A 155 -7.58 -0.04 4.20
C GLY A 155 -7.13 1.18 3.41
N VAL A 156 -5.85 1.33 3.03
CA VAL A 156 -5.40 2.60 2.43
C VAL A 156 -6.25 3.01 1.22
N LEU A 157 -6.76 4.25 1.25
CA LEU A 157 -7.68 4.90 0.28
C LEU A 157 -9.18 4.60 0.35
N ASP A 158 -9.67 3.76 1.27
CA ASP A 158 -11.10 3.46 1.38
C ASP A 158 -11.73 3.19 0.02
N CYS A 159 -11.12 2.25 -0.70
CA CYS A 159 -11.48 1.98 -2.09
C CYS A 159 -12.98 1.66 -2.23
N ASP A 160 -13.61 1.08 -1.22
CA ASP A 160 -15.00 0.68 -1.24
C ASP A 160 -15.98 1.71 -0.66
N THR A 161 -15.48 2.81 -0.09
CA THR A 161 -16.33 3.85 0.51
C THR A 161 -17.23 4.53 -0.54
N PRO A 162 -18.56 4.37 -0.45
CA PRO A 162 -19.48 4.85 -1.46
C PRO A 162 -19.44 6.37 -1.61
N GLY A 163 -19.21 6.84 -2.83
CA GLY A 163 -19.36 8.25 -3.20
C GLY A 163 -18.06 9.04 -3.38
N ILE A 164 -16.91 8.50 -2.96
CA ILE A 164 -15.60 9.12 -3.20
C ILE A 164 -15.15 8.86 -4.63
N TRP A 165 -14.96 7.59 -4.99
CA TRP A 165 -14.29 7.21 -6.23
C TRP A 165 -15.21 7.19 -7.45
N GLY A 166 -16.47 6.82 -7.28
CA GLY A 166 -17.45 6.78 -8.37
C GLY A 166 -17.07 5.78 -9.48
N LYS A 167 -16.74 6.27 -10.68
CA LYS A 167 -16.32 5.43 -11.83
C LYS A 167 -14.82 5.54 -12.15
N ARG A 168 -14.03 6.07 -11.22
CA ARG A 168 -12.59 6.25 -11.39
C ARG A 168 -11.89 4.89 -11.46
N HIS A 169 -10.74 4.85 -12.13
CA HIS A 169 -9.86 3.69 -12.10
C HIS A 169 -8.87 3.88 -10.95
N VAL A 170 -9.09 3.18 -9.84
CA VAL A 170 -8.25 3.23 -8.64
C VAL A 170 -7.85 1.80 -8.31
N VAL A 171 -6.59 1.60 -7.95
CA VAL A 171 -6.08 0.33 -7.41
C VAL A 171 -5.10 0.69 -6.31
N ALA A 172 -5.23 0.10 -5.12
CA ALA A 172 -4.23 0.18 -4.06
C ALA A 172 -3.61 -1.21 -3.85
N LEU A 173 -2.29 -1.24 -3.64
CA LEU A 173 -1.54 -2.40 -3.20
C LEU A 173 -0.94 -2.06 -1.83
N SER A 174 -1.26 -2.84 -0.81
CA SER A 174 -0.84 -2.59 0.59
C SER A 174 -0.15 -3.80 1.22
N GLY A 175 0.71 -3.56 2.21
CA GLY A 175 1.25 -4.58 3.13
C GLY A 175 0.32 -4.78 4.33
N CYS A 176 0.12 -6.02 4.76
CA CYS A 176 -1.04 -6.41 5.58
C CYS A 176 -0.75 -7.01 6.97
N GLN A 177 0.44 -6.87 7.55
CA GLN A 177 0.65 -7.34 8.94
C GLN A 177 1.36 -6.36 9.88
N ASN A 178 0.90 -6.41 11.13
CA ASN A 178 1.27 -5.61 12.30
C ASN A 178 2.77 -5.69 12.68
N GLU A 179 3.48 -6.71 12.21
CA GLU A 179 4.86 -6.98 12.64
C GLU A 179 5.91 -6.79 11.53
N GLN A 180 5.49 -6.61 10.27
CA GLN A 180 6.41 -6.62 9.12
C GLN A 180 7.04 -5.26 8.78
N CYS A 181 6.67 -4.18 9.47
CA CYS A 181 7.51 -2.97 9.52
C CYS A 181 8.62 -3.07 10.57
N SER A 182 8.54 -4.04 11.49
CA SER A 182 9.42 -4.10 12.67
C SER A 182 10.71 -4.89 12.42
N THR A 183 10.72 -5.81 11.45
CA THR A 183 11.95 -6.44 10.97
C THR A 183 12.67 -5.51 9.99
N ASP A 184 13.19 -4.39 10.51
CA ASP A 184 14.11 -3.50 9.78
C ASP A 184 15.40 -4.25 9.42
N THR A 185 15.35 -5.01 8.33
CA THR A 185 16.51 -5.68 7.74
C THR A 185 17.45 -4.67 7.05
N GLY A 186 17.15 -3.36 7.11
CA GLY A 186 17.82 -2.31 6.35
C GLY A 186 17.55 -2.37 4.84
N ASN A 187 16.65 -3.24 4.40
CA ASN A 187 16.36 -3.52 2.99
C ASN A 187 14.96 -3.09 2.55
N GLY A 188 14.24 -2.29 3.34
CA GLY A 188 12.92 -1.79 2.98
C GLY A 188 11.78 -2.77 3.27
N GLY A 189 10.54 -2.33 3.08
CA GLY A 189 9.33 -3.09 3.45
C GLY A 189 9.07 -4.33 2.59
N ALA A 190 8.28 -5.26 3.13
CA ALA A 190 8.00 -6.56 2.51
C ALA A 190 7.27 -6.41 1.16
N MET A 191 6.24 -5.54 1.12
CA MET A 191 5.46 -5.28 -0.09
C MET A 191 6.35 -4.71 -1.20
N THR A 192 7.18 -3.73 -0.87
CA THR A 192 8.11 -3.09 -1.81
C THR A 192 9.11 -4.11 -2.34
N ASN A 193 9.68 -4.96 -1.48
CA ASN A 193 10.62 -6.00 -1.90
C ASN A 193 9.97 -7.02 -2.85
N ALA A 194 8.77 -7.50 -2.55
CA ALA A 194 8.02 -8.38 -3.44
C ALA A 194 7.73 -7.71 -4.80
N LEU A 195 7.28 -6.45 -4.79
CA LEU A 195 7.04 -5.69 -6.01
C LEU A 195 8.31 -5.55 -6.85
N LEU A 196 9.43 -5.15 -6.25
CA LEU A 196 10.70 -4.97 -6.95
C LEU A 196 11.23 -6.29 -7.52
N GLN A 197 11.09 -7.39 -6.79
CA GLN A 197 11.44 -8.74 -7.26
C GLN A 197 10.65 -9.11 -8.52
N VAL A 198 9.33 -8.90 -8.49
CA VAL A 198 8.44 -9.19 -9.62
C VAL A 198 8.76 -8.31 -10.82
N LEU A 199 8.95 -7.00 -10.60
CA LEU A 199 9.24 -6.05 -11.67
C LEU A 199 10.66 -6.21 -12.24
N GLY A 200 11.60 -6.72 -11.45
CA GLY A 200 12.96 -7.08 -11.86
C GLY A 200 13.04 -8.36 -12.71
N ASN A 201 11.98 -9.18 -12.71
CA ASN A 201 11.94 -10.42 -13.49
C ASN A 201 11.99 -10.12 -15.00
N LYS A 202 13.03 -10.63 -15.69
CA LYS A 202 13.26 -10.39 -17.13
C LYS A 202 12.08 -10.80 -18.03
N LYS A 203 11.34 -11.85 -17.67
CA LYS A 203 10.17 -12.31 -18.43
C LYS A 203 9.04 -11.30 -18.29
N ILE A 204 8.75 -10.86 -17.07
CA ILE A 204 7.71 -9.87 -16.76
C ILE A 204 8.07 -8.52 -17.39
N ALA A 205 9.31 -8.06 -17.25
CA ALA A 205 9.80 -6.84 -17.90
C ALA A 205 9.63 -6.88 -19.44
N LYS A 206 9.84 -8.05 -20.07
CA LYS A 206 9.62 -8.24 -21.51
C LYS A 206 8.14 -8.23 -21.87
N MET A 207 7.27 -8.80 -21.04
CA MET A 207 5.81 -8.73 -21.23
C MET A 207 5.33 -7.29 -21.12
N ARG A 208 5.76 -6.58 -20.07
CA ARG A 208 5.52 -5.14 -19.86
C ARG A 208 5.81 -4.30 -21.10
N LYS A 209 6.95 -4.54 -21.74
CA LYS A 209 7.38 -3.81 -22.96
C LYS A 209 6.59 -4.16 -24.23
N LYS A 210 6.01 -5.36 -24.33
CA LYS A 210 5.35 -5.85 -25.57
C LYS A 210 3.86 -5.61 -25.62
N GLY A 211 3.19 -5.78 -24.48
CA GLY A 211 1.73 -5.73 -24.39
C GLY A 211 1.27 -5.62 -22.95
N GLY A 212 2.09 -5.00 -22.10
CA GLY A 212 1.88 -4.79 -20.67
C GLY A 212 1.50 -6.03 -19.84
N VAL A 213 1.29 -5.75 -18.58
CA VAL A 213 0.81 -6.68 -17.56
C VAL A 213 -0.20 -5.91 -16.72
N SER A 214 -1.25 -6.60 -16.29
CA SER A 214 -2.27 -6.01 -15.43
C SER A 214 -1.76 -5.77 -14.01
N MET A 215 -2.49 -4.95 -13.25
CA MET A 215 -2.28 -4.84 -11.80
C MET A 215 -2.47 -6.19 -11.11
N GLN A 216 -3.55 -6.92 -11.43
CA GLN A 216 -3.81 -8.26 -10.87
C GLN A 216 -2.67 -9.24 -11.14
N TYR A 217 -2.15 -9.26 -12.38
CA TYR A 217 -1.03 -10.16 -12.74
C TYR A 217 0.23 -9.83 -11.95
N ILE A 218 0.49 -8.56 -11.66
CA ILE A 218 1.62 -8.17 -10.81
C ILE A 218 1.37 -8.61 -9.37
N PHE A 219 0.19 -8.30 -8.82
CA PHE A 219 -0.18 -8.65 -7.45
C PHE A 219 -0.08 -10.15 -7.18
N ASN A 220 -0.65 -11.00 -8.04
CA ASN A 220 -0.58 -12.46 -7.88
C ASN A 220 0.87 -12.97 -7.85
N ARG A 221 1.78 -12.30 -8.56
CA ARG A 221 3.22 -12.63 -8.51
C ARG A 221 3.95 -12.05 -7.31
N MET A 222 3.41 -10.98 -6.71
CA MET A 222 3.89 -10.50 -5.43
C MET A 222 3.51 -11.49 -4.34
N VAL A 223 2.28 -12.02 -4.36
CA VAL A 223 1.84 -13.07 -3.42
C VAL A 223 2.75 -14.30 -3.53
N GLU A 224 3.00 -14.80 -4.75
CA GLU A 224 3.96 -15.91 -4.99
C GLU A 224 5.42 -15.60 -4.55
N ALA A 225 5.77 -14.32 -4.39
CA ALA A 225 7.12 -13.87 -4.05
C ALA A 225 7.29 -13.56 -2.56
N MET A 226 6.20 -13.50 -1.79
CA MET A 226 6.26 -13.28 -0.36
C MET A 226 6.91 -14.49 0.32
N PRO A 227 7.72 -14.25 1.37
CA PRO A 227 8.15 -15.35 2.24
C PRO A 227 6.92 -16.00 2.85
N GLU A 228 6.92 -17.34 2.94
CA GLU A 228 5.96 -18.07 3.77
C GLU A 228 6.21 -17.65 5.22
N ASP A 229 5.17 -17.31 5.97
CA ASP A 229 5.30 -17.03 7.40
C ASP A 229 5.84 -18.30 8.07
N GLU A 230 7.06 -18.23 8.61
CA GLU A 230 7.50 -19.21 9.59
C GLU A 230 6.61 -18.94 10.80
N GLU A 231 5.54 -19.74 10.99
CA GLU A 231 4.89 -19.85 12.29
C GLU A 231 6.03 -20.08 13.29
N GLU A 232 6.36 -19.07 14.09
CA GLU A 232 7.19 -19.29 15.27
C GLU A 232 6.37 -20.27 16.12
N GLU A 233 6.73 -21.56 16.04
CA GLU A 233 6.34 -22.54 17.06
C GLU A 233 6.71 -21.88 18.38
N GLY A 234 5.69 -21.38 19.09
CA GLY A 234 5.85 -20.68 20.34
C GLY A 234 6.83 -21.47 21.18
N GLU A 235 7.90 -20.79 21.63
CA GLU A 235 8.88 -21.39 22.53
C GLU A 235 8.08 -22.10 23.62
N ASP A 236 8.18 -23.44 23.66
CA ASP A 236 7.57 -24.29 24.67
C ASP A 236 7.67 -23.58 26.02
N ASP A 237 6.54 -23.07 26.52
CA ASP A 237 6.43 -22.46 27.83
C ASP A 237 7.06 -23.44 28.83
N GLU A 238 8.16 -23.02 29.47
CA GLU A 238 8.72 -23.77 30.58
C GLU A 238 7.61 -23.97 31.60
N GLU A 239 7.20 -25.23 31.74
CA GLU A 239 6.22 -25.81 32.64
C GLU A 239 6.37 -25.22 34.06
N TYR A 240 5.69 -24.11 34.34
CA TYR A 240 5.42 -23.67 35.70
C TYR A 240 4.24 -24.50 36.21
N GLU A 241 4.54 -25.59 36.93
CA GLU A 241 3.57 -26.27 37.79
C GLU A 241 3.08 -25.29 38.87
N GLU A 242 2.02 -24.52 38.58
CA GLU A 242 1.18 -23.94 39.62
C GLU A 242 0.02 -24.91 39.91
N GLU A 243 0.07 -25.56 41.08
CA GLU A 243 -1.07 -26.26 41.67
C GLU A 243 -2.22 -25.26 41.88
N TYR A 244 -3.30 -25.37 41.09
CA TYR A 244 -4.59 -24.76 41.41
C TYR A 244 -5.64 -25.82 41.70
N ASP A 245 -6.28 -25.64 42.84
CA ASP A 245 -7.46 -26.34 43.30
C ASP A 245 -8.59 -26.24 42.26
N ASP A 246 -9.21 -27.40 42.05
CA ASP A 246 -10.40 -27.71 41.27
C ASP A 246 -11.60 -26.88 41.76
N ASP A 247 -12.05 -25.86 41.00
CA ASP A 247 -13.43 -25.36 41.04
C ASP A 247 -13.78 -24.50 39.79
N GLU A 248 -14.72 -25.05 39.01
CA GLU A 248 -15.67 -24.45 38.05
C GLU A 248 -15.18 -23.88 36.69
N GLU A 249 -15.46 -24.67 35.66
CA GLU A 249 -15.52 -24.34 34.22
C GLU A 249 -16.53 -23.22 33.92
N ASP A 250 -16.09 -22.16 33.24
CA ASP A 250 -16.93 -21.34 32.36
C ASP A 250 -16.19 -21.19 31.02
N TYR A 251 -16.54 -22.04 30.05
CA TYR A 251 -16.09 -21.93 28.67
C TYR A 251 -16.78 -20.72 28.03
N TYR A 252 -16.01 -19.65 27.77
CA TYR A 252 -16.38 -18.69 26.73
C TYR A 252 -15.97 -19.34 25.40
N GLU A 253 -16.95 -19.67 24.56
CA GLU A 253 -16.70 -19.86 23.13
C GLU A 253 -16.25 -18.49 22.61
N GLU A 254 -14.95 -18.30 22.36
CA GLU A 254 -14.47 -17.21 21.52
C GLU A 254 -15.02 -17.49 20.12
N ASP A 255 -15.96 -16.66 19.69
CA ASP A 255 -16.44 -16.63 18.32
C ASP A 255 -15.24 -16.37 17.40
N GLU A 256 -14.72 -17.42 16.75
CA GLU A 256 -13.81 -17.36 15.59
C GLU A 256 -14.57 -16.77 14.39
N ASP A 257 -15.09 -15.55 14.53
CA ASP A 257 -15.68 -14.80 13.43
C ASP A 257 -14.53 -14.20 12.59
N GLU A 258 -14.05 -15.05 11.68
CA GLU A 258 -13.69 -14.73 10.30
C GLU A 258 -12.57 -13.69 10.06
N ASP A 259 -11.34 -14.18 9.83
CA ASP A 259 -10.28 -13.49 9.06
C ASP A 259 -10.70 -13.31 7.59
N VAL A 260 -11.85 -12.68 7.32
CA VAL A 260 -12.24 -12.24 5.98
C VAL A 260 -11.62 -10.87 5.78
N ASP A 261 -10.87 -10.68 4.69
CA ASP A 261 -10.34 -9.37 4.32
C ASP A 261 -11.53 -8.41 4.20
N PRO A 262 -11.62 -7.39 5.08
CA PRO A 262 -12.84 -6.60 5.19
C PRO A 262 -13.10 -5.74 3.96
N ILE A 263 -12.12 -5.63 3.06
CA ILE A 263 -12.12 -4.74 1.89
C ILE A 263 -12.47 -5.53 0.64
N SER A 264 -11.75 -6.61 0.35
CA SER A 264 -12.01 -7.48 -0.79
C SER A 264 -13.18 -8.45 -0.53
N GLY A 265 -13.53 -8.70 0.72
CA GLY A 265 -14.50 -9.71 1.13
C GLY A 265 -14.05 -11.14 0.83
N GLU A 266 -12.76 -11.33 0.50
CA GLU A 266 -12.13 -12.63 0.32
C GLU A 266 -11.41 -13.01 1.61
N VAL A 267 -11.49 -14.29 2.02
CA VAL A 267 -10.62 -14.78 3.10
C VAL A 267 -9.19 -14.73 2.55
N PRO A 268 -8.25 -13.97 3.14
CA PRO A 268 -6.84 -14.03 2.76
C PRO A 268 -6.41 -15.50 2.85
N GLU A 269 -5.69 -15.99 1.84
CA GLU A 269 -5.08 -17.30 2.01
C GLU A 269 -4.12 -17.23 3.22
N PRO A 270 -4.13 -18.23 4.13
CA PRO A 270 -3.23 -18.23 5.29
C PRO A 270 -1.79 -17.92 4.88
N GLY A 271 -1.19 -16.89 5.48
CA GLY A 271 0.15 -16.37 5.16
C GLY A 271 0.22 -15.28 4.08
N GLN A 272 -0.92 -14.78 3.58
CA GLN A 272 -0.93 -13.68 2.60
C GLN A 272 -0.74 -12.31 3.28
N ASN A 273 0.48 -11.78 3.20
CA ASN A 273 0.88 -10.52 3.85
C ASN A 273 0.69 -9.25 3.03
N ILE A 274 -0.05 -9.31 1.92
CA ILE A 274 -0.35 -8.15 1.07
C ILE A 274 -1.77 -8.19 0.56
N ASN A 275 -2.32 -7.00 0.28
CA ASN A 275 -3.66 -6.82 -0.24
C ASN A 275 -3.67 -6.01 -1.55
N ILE A 276 -4.73 -6.19 -2.33
CA ILE A 276 -5.09 -5.37 -3.48
C ILE A 276 -6.56 -4.93 -3.34
N SER A 277 -6.81 -3.63 -3.34
CA SER A 277 -8.16 -3.07 -3.23
C SER A 277 -8.50 -2.12 -4.38
N TRP A 278 -9.79 -2.02 -4.72
CA TRP A 278 -10.30 -1.14 -5.77
C TRP A 278 -11.80 -0.87 -5.63
N PRO A 279 -12.30 0.31 -6.02
CA PRO A 279 -13.73 0.62 -5.97
C PRO A 279 -14.55 -0.28 -6.89
N GLY A 280 -15.78 -0.59 -6.45
CA GLY A 280 -16.77 -1.32 -7.22
C GLY A 280 -16.88 -0.87 -8.70
N GLY A 281 -16.72 -1.82 -9.62
CA GLY A 281 -16.77 -1.58 -11.08
C GLY A 281 -15.42 -1.25 -11.73
N CYS A 282 -14.36 -1.08 -10.94
CA CYS A 282 -12.97 -1.19 -11.39
C CYS A 282 -12.62 -2.69 -11.59
N ASP A 283 -11.80 -3.01 -12.59
CA ASP A 283 -11.36 -4.40 -12.86
C ASP A 283 -9.83 -4.40 -13.02
N PRO A 284 -9.07 -4.78 -11.98
CA PRO A 284 -7.61 -4.71 -11.99
C PRO A 284 -6.98 -5.60 -13.07
N THR A 285 -7.67 -6.63 -13.57
CA THR A 285 -7.20 -7.47 -14.69
C THR A 285 -7.10 -6.69 -16.00
N LYS A 286 -7.79 -5.54 -16.12
CA LYS A 286 -7.82 -4.70 -17.33
C LYS A 286 -6.96 -3.44 -17.22
N ILE A 287 -6.41 -3.14 -16.05
CA ILE A 287 -5.61 -1.93 -15.79
C ILE A 287 -4.13 -2.29 -15.88
N ALA A 288 -3.38 -1.54 -16.68
CA ALA A 288 -1.96 -1.78 -16.87
C ALA A 288 -1.14 -1.33 -15.65
N PHE A 289 -0.15 -2.13 -15.26
CA PHE A 289 0.89 -1.64 -14.35
C PHE A 289 1.73 -0.54 -15.06
N PRO A 290 1.93 0.64 -14.44
CA PRO A 290 2.30 1.86 -15.17
C PRO A 290 3.76 1.95 -15.61
N PHE A 291 4.70 1.40 -14.84
CA PHE A 291 6.13 1.45 -15.15
C PHE A 291 6.69 0.07 -15.36
#